data_AF-A0AAD6DY97-F1
#
_entry.id   AF-A0AAD6DY97-F1
#
_cell.length_a   1.000
_cell.length_b   1.000
_cell.length_c   1.000
_cell.angle_alpha   90.00
_cell.angle_beta   90.00
_cell.angle_gamma   90.00
#
_symmetry.space_group_name_H-M   'P 1'
#
loop_
_entity.id
_entity.type
_entity.pdbx_description
1 polymer ?
#
loop_
_entity_poly.entity_id
_entity_poly.type
_entity_poly.pdbx_seq_one_letter_code
_entity_poly.pdbx_strand_id
1 'polypeptide(L)'
;MTGTGVNNLANYVAYQEPQGGPGIGHLEFETSTITPLSFKSGTPLIDLYQVITAGENGITAFGAVPLPLFKREASALNLGS
;
A
#
# COMPACT_ATOMS: atom_id res chain seq x y z
N MET A 1 20.12 2.29 18.46
CA MET A 1 19.93 3.05 17.21
C MET A 1 18.82 2.37 16.43
N THR A 2 17.58 2.77 16.65
CA THR A 2 16.40 2.20 15.98
C THR A 2 16.21 2.93 14.66
N GLY A 3 16.12 2.20 13.55
CA GLY A 3 15.96 2.73 12.20
C GLY A 3 14.66 3.51 12.04
N THR A 4 14.67 4.80 12.36
CA THR A 4 13.69 5.75 11.83
C THR A 4 14.17 6.15 10.45
N GLY A 5 14.03 5.24 9.49
CA GLY A 5 13.91 5.67 8.11
C GLY A 5 12.73 6.63 8.09
N VAL A 6 12.97 7.89 7.76
CA VAL A 6 11.88 8.75 7.31
C VAL A 6 11.24 7.95 6.19
N ASN A 7 10.06 7.37 6.43
CA ASN A 7 9.34 6.58 5.43
C ASN A 7 8.96 7.57 4.34
N ASN A 8 9.88 7.77 3.40
CA ASN A 8 9.66 8.63 2.27
C ASN A 8 8.70 7.87 1.37
N LEU A 9 7.40 8.13 1.56
CA LEU A 9 6.32 7.52 0.80
C LEU A 9 6.39 8.04 -0.63
N ALA A 10 7.41 7.63 -1.39
CA ALA A 10 7.76 8.17 -2.71
C ALA A 10 7.58 7.14 -3.84
N ASN A 11 7.61 5.85 -3.51
CA ASN A 11 7.34 4.78 -4.47
C ASN A 11 5.83 4.53 -4.53
N TYR A 12 5.12 5.23 -5.40
CA TYR A 12 3.66 5.07 -5.51
C TYR A 12 3.28 3.92 -6.43
N VAL A 13 2.29 3.14 -6.02
CA VAL A 13 1.70 2.06 -6.83
C VAL A 13 0.19 2.16 -6.80
N ALA A 14 -0.44 1.94 -7.96
CA ALA A 14 -1.89 1.76 -8.07
C ALA A 14 -2.24 0.28 -7.93
N TYR A 15 -3.28 -0.01 -7.18
CA TYR A 15 -3.78 -1.37 -6.96
C TYR A 15 -5.31 -1.37 -6.86
N GLN A 16 -5.90 -2.56 -6.88
CA GLN A 16 -7.32 -2.76 -6.61
C GLN A 16 -7.49 -3.20 -5.14
N GLU A 17 -8.31 -2.48 -4.40
CA GLU A 17 -8.64 -2.85 -3.02
C GLU A 17 -9.34 -4.22 -2.96
N PRO A 18 -9.13 -5.04 -1.92
CA PRO A 18 -9.81 -6.32 -1.77
C PRO A 18 -11.34 -6.21 -1.76
N GLN A 19 -11.85 -5.07 -1.28
CA GLN A 19 -13.28 -4.75 -1.21
C GLN A 19 -13.83 -4.17 -2.53
N GLY A 20 -12.95 -3.95 -3.51
CA GLY A 20 -13.24 -3.28 -4.77
C GLY A 20 -12.91 -1.80 -4.76
N GLY A 21 -12.56 -1.28 -5.94
CA GLY A 21 -12.18 0.12 -6.16
C GLY A 21 -10.67 0.31 -6.26
N PRO A 22 -10.24 1.42 -6.88
CA PRO A 22 -8.83 1.76 -7.00
C PRO A 22 -8.25 2.23 -5.66
N GLY A 23 -6.98 1.98 -5.44
CA GLY A 23 -6.21 2.47 -4.31
C GLY A 23 -4.80 2.89 -4.73
N ILE A 24 -4.23 3.85 -4.01
CA ILE A 24 -2.82 4.22 -4.12
C ILE A 24 -2.10 3.86 -2.83
N GLY A 25 -0.93 3.24 -2.97
CA GLY A 25 -0.11 2.79 -1.87
C GLY A 25 1.36 3.16 -2.06
N HIS A 26 2.14 3.01 -1.00
CA HIS A 26 3.59 3.00 -1.05
C HIS A 26 4.09 1.57 -1.26
N LEU A 27 4.85 1.34 -2.33
CA LEU A 27 5.52 0.07 -2.58
C LEU A 27 6.87 0.03 -1.86
N GLU A 28 6.99 -0.89 -0.90
CA GLU A 28 8.25 -1.31 -0.33
C GLU A 28 8.85 -2.44 -1.19
N PHE A 29 9.93 -2.15 -1.91
CA PHE A 29 10.55 -3.09 -2.83
C PHE A 29 11.20 -4.27 -2.11
N GLU A 30 11.80 -4.04 -0.94
CA GLU A 30 12.53 -5.09 -0.21
C GLU A 30 11.58 -6.20 0.27
N THR A 31 10.38 -5.81 0.68
CA THR A 31 9.38 -6.76 1.20
C THR A 31 8.32 -7.13 0.17
N SER A 32 8.32 -6.48 -1.00
CA SER A 32 7.25 -6.58 -2.00
C SER A 32 5.87 -6.39 -1.37
N THR A 33 5.74 -5.37 -0.53
CA THR A 33 4.48 -5.01 0.12
C THR A 33 4.03 -3.61 -0.25
N ILE A 34 2.72 -3.41 -0.22
CA ILE A 34 2.04 -2.17 -0.50
C ILE A 34 1.46 -1.68 0.82
N THR A 35 1.88 -0.51 1.27
CA THR A 35 1.21 0.19 2.37
C THR A 35 0.16 1.12 1.78
N PRO A 36 -1.15 0.89 1.99
CA PRO A 36 -2.18 1.80 1.51
C PRO A 36 -1.94 3.23 1.99
N LEU A 37 -2.32 4.22 1.18
CA LEU A 37 -2.16 5.63 1.50
C LEU A 37 -3.52 6.34 1.60
N SER A 38 -3.58 7.33 2.47
CA SER A 38 -4.71 8.24 2.61
C SER A 38 -4.23 9.68 2.70
N PHE A 39 -5.15 10.62 2.48
CA PHE A 39 -4.98 11.97 2.99
C PHE A 39 -4.87 11.92 4.52
N LYS A 40 -4.21 12.91 5.13
CA LYS A 40 -4.19 13.06 6.60
C LYS A 40 -5.58 13.15 7.26
N SER A 41 -6.62 13.49 6.50
CA SER A 41 -8.02 13.44 6.95
C SER A 41 -8.56 12.02 7.15
N GLY A 42 -7.86 11.00 6.63
CA GLY A 42 -8.26 9.59 6.66
C GLY A 42 -8.90 9.08 5.37
N THR A 43 -9.19 9.94 4.39
CA THR A 43 -9.77 9.53 3.10
C THR A 43 -8.73 8.77 2.27
N PRO A 44 -8.99 7.52 1.83
CA PRO A 44 -8.05 6.78 0.99
C PRO A 44 -7.74 7.48 -0.33
N LEU A 45 -6.50 7.35 -0.81
CA LEU A 45 -6.09 7.83 -2.12
C LEU A 45 -6.50 6.84 -3.20
N ILE A 46 -7.02 7.34 -4.32
CA ILE A 46 -7.56 6.53 -5.41
C ILE A 46 -6.87 6.75 -6.76
N ASP A 47 -6.06 7.81 -6.90
CA ASP A 47 -5.24 8.06 -8.09
C ASP A 47 -3.97 8.89 -7.77
N LEU A 48 -3.03 8.93 -8.71
CA LEU A 48 -1.76 9.67 -8.55
C LEU A 48 -1.92 11.20 -8.58
N TYR A 49 -3.01 11.74 -9.14
CA TYR A 49 -3.23 13.18 -9.12
C TYR A 49 -3.51 13.69 -7.70
N GLN A 50 -4.14 12.86 -6.87
CA GLN A 50 -4.34 13.18 -5.46
C GLN A 50 -3.03 13.26 -4.67
N VAL A 51 -2.05 12.39 -4.99
CA VAL A 51 -0.71 12.46 -4.42
C VAL A 51 -0.04 13.78 -4.78
N ILE A 52 -0.06 14.16 -6.06
CA ILE A 52 0.54 15.41 -6.55
C ILE A 52 -0.11 16.62 -5.88
N THR A 53 -1.44 16.60 -5.75
CA THR A 53 -2.22 17.71 -5.17
C THR A 53 -1.97 17.85 -3.67
N ALA A 54 -1.92 16.74 -2.93
CA ALA A 54 -1.68 16.73 -1.49
C ALA A 54 -0.22 17.02 -1.13
N GLY A 55 0.71 16.61 -2.00
CA GLY A 55 2.13 16.51 -1.70
C GLY A 55 2.43 15.43 -0.64
N GLU A 56 3.71 15.06 -0.53
CA GLU A 56 4.19 14.05 0.44
C GLU A 56 3.76 14.37 1.88
N ASN A 57 3.69 15.65 2.24
CA ASN A 57 3.29 16.09 3.58
C ASN A 57 1.77 16.01 3.83
N GLY A 58 0.95 15.87 2.79
CA GLY A 58 -0.51 15.78 2.87
C GLY A 58 -1.04 14.36 2.99
N ILE A 59 -0.16 13.36 2.84
CA ILE A 59 -0.51 11.93 2.82
C ILE A 59 0.05 11.20 4.04
N THR A 60 -0.52 10.03 4.34
CA THR A 60 -0.08 9.15 5.43
C THR A 60 -0.40 7.69 5.09
N ALA A 61 0.25 6.76 5.79
CA ALA A 61 -0.14 5.35 5.75
C ALA A 61 -1.60 5.16 6.25
N PHE A 62 -2.29 4.23 5.60
CA PHE A 62 -3.67 3.85 5.85
C PHE A 62 -3.76 2.34 6.05
N GLY A 63 -4.64 1.91 6.96
CA GLY A 63 -4.78 0.49 7.32
C GLY A 63 -3.68 -0.01 8.26
N ALA A 64 -3.96 -1.12 8.95
CA ALA A 64 -3.04 -1.69 9.94
C ALA A 64 -2.04 -2.69 9.35
N VAL A 65 -2.32 -3.24 8.15
CA VAL A 65 -1.56 -4.35 7.57
C VAL A 65 -1.22 -4.03 6.11
N PRO A 66 0.08 -3.99 5.74
CA PRO A 66 0.51 -3.90 4.35
C PRO A 66 0.00 -5.09 3.52
N LEU A 67 -0.38 -4.80 2.27
CA LEU A 67 -0.84 -5.79 1.30
C LEU A 67 0.36 -6.40 0.58
N PRO A 68 0.37 -7.71 0.25
CA PRO A 68 1.40 -8.26 -0.62
C PRO A 68 1.21 -7.74 -2.06
N LEU A 69 2.32 -7.40 -2.74
CA LEU A 69 2.28 -6.93 -4.14
C LEU A 69 1.66 -7.98 -5.09
N PHE A 70 1.93 -9.25 -4.83
CA PHE A 70 1.36 -10.37 -5.58
C PHE A 70 0.40 -11.14 -4.70
N LYS A 71 -0.77 -11.47 -5.26
CA LYS A 71 -1.69 -12.41 -4.64
C LYS A 71 -0.99 -13.77 -4.58
N ARG A 72 -0.68 -14.25 -3.38
CA ARG A 72 -0.32 -15.66 -3.20
C ARG A 72 -1.59 -16.46 -3.44
N GLU A 73 -1.71 -17.06 -4.62
CA GLU A 73 -2.61 -18.20 -4.81
C GLU A 73 -2.24 -19.21 -3.72
N ALA A 74 -3.13 -19.48 -2.78
CA ALA A 74 -2.90 -20.53 -1.80
C ALA A 74 -2.76 -21.84 -2.58
N SER A 75 -1.54 -22.37 -2.70
CA SER A 75 -1.34 -23.71 -3.25
C SER A 75 -2.25 -24.66 -2.51
N ALA A 76 -3.22 -25.23 -3.22
CA ALA A 76 -4.01 -26.35 -2.75
C ALA A 76 -3.04 -27.50 -2.46
N LEU A 77 -2.57 -27.61 -1.21
CA LEU A 77 -1.99 -28.82 -0.68
C LEU A 77 -3.14 -29.80 -0.47
N ASN A 78 -3.61 -30.37 -1.57
CA ASN A 78 -4.30 -31.64 -1.53
C ASN A 78 -3.25 -32.72 -1.29
N LEU A 79 -2.98 -33.02 -0.03
CA LEU A 79 -2.30 -34.25 0.39
C LEU A 79 -3.34 -35.18 1.00
N GLY A 80 -4.24 -35.64 0.13
CA GLY A 80 -4.94 -36.89 0.34
C GLY A 80 -4.11 -38.01 -0.27
N SER A 81 -3.59 -38.89 0.57
CA SER A 81 -3.27 -40.29 0.26
C SER A 81 -3.39 -41.08 1.54
#